data_AF-A0A6A5K5M7-F1
#
_entry.id   AF-A0A6A5K5M7-F1
#
_cell.length_a   1.000
_cell.length_b   1.000
_cell.length_c   1.000
_cell.angle_alpha   90.00
_cell.angle_beta   90.00
_cell.angle_gamma   90.00
#
_symmetry.space_group_name_H-M   'P 1'
#
loop_
_entity.id
_entity.type
_entity.pdbx_description
1 polymer ?
#
loop_
_entity_poly.entity_id
_entity_poly.type
_entity_poly.pdbx_seq_one_letter_code
_entity_poly.pdbx_strand_id
1 'polypeptide(L)'
;MANLASTYRNQGRWDDAEKLEVQVIETRKTKLGEDHPSTLTSMANLALTYMNQGRWDDAKKLNVQVMETSKTKLGEDHPDTLTSMHNLAFTLQLQARHEEAFALIEECFKLREQVLGEEHSDTQSSLNMLSNWRAECE
;
A
#
# COMPACT_ATOMS: atom_id res chain seq x y z
N MET A 1 15.35 -1.04 -12.08
CA MET A 1 15.01 -2.37 -12.65
C MET A 1 13.56 -2.68 -12.29
N ALA A 2 12.67 -2.81 -13.27
CA ALA A 2 11.32 -3.31 -12.99
C ALA A 2 11.40 -4.83 -12.72
N ASN A 3 10.72 -5.31 -11.69
CA ASN A 3 10.57 -6.75 -11.47
C ASN A 3 9.59 -7.35 -12.50
N LEU A 4 9.70 -8.64 -12.79
CA LEU A 4 8.89 -9.31 -13.82
C LEU A 4 7.38 -9.17 -13.58
N ALA A 5 6.94 -9.18 -12.31
CA ALA A 5 5.54 -8.94 -11.94
C ALA A 5 5.04 -7.56 -12.39
N SER A 6 5.83 -6.50 -12.14
CA SER A 6 5.51 -5.15 -12.62
C SER A 6 5.44 -5.08 -14.15
N THR A 7 6.31 -5.80 -14.86
CA THR A 7 6.21 -5.91 -16.32
C THR A 7 4.90 -6.55 -16.78
N TYR A 8 4.44 -7.62 -16.11
CA TYR A 8 3.15 -8.22 -16.41
C TYR A 8 1.98 -7.29 -16.12
N ARG A 9 2.00 -6.57 -14.98
CA ARG A 9 1.00 -5.55 -14.65
C ARG A 9 0.88 -4.47 -15.74
N ASN A 10 2.02 -3.94 -16.20
CA ASN A 10 2.05 -2.93 -17.26
C ASN A 10 1.52 -3.44 -18.61
N GLN A 11 1.47 -4.75 -18.82
CA GLN A 11 0.89 -5.40 -19.99
C GLN A 11 -0.59 -5.77 -19.80
N GLY A 12 -1.19 -5.46 -18.64
CA GLY A 12 -2.55 -5.90 -18.28
C GLY A 12 -2.65 -7.40 -17.96
N ARG A 13 -1.52 -8.09 -17.79
CA ARG A 13 -1.45 -9.53 -17.48
C ARG A 13 -1.51 -9.74 -15.96
N TRP A 14 -2.63 -9.35 -15.37
CA TRP A 14 -2.81 -9.33 -13.92
C TRP A 14 -2.67 -10.72 -13.29
N ASP A 15 -3.24 -11.75 -13.91
CA ASP A 15 -3.18 -13.12 -13.38
C ASP A 15 -1.76 -13.71 -13.39
N ASP A 16 -0.94 -13.33 -14.38
CA ASP A 16 0.47 -13.75 -14.44
C ASP A 16 1.31 -13.02 -13.38
N ALA A 17 1.01 -11.74 -13.14
CA ALA A 17 1.62 -10.97 -12.06
C ALA A 17 1.27 -11.57 -10.70
N GLU A 18 -0.01 -11.85 -10.44
CA GLU A 18 -0.51 -12.45 -9.20
C GLU A 18 0.17 -13.79 -8.91
N LYS A 19 0.18 -14.71 -9.88
CA LYS A 19 0.82 -16.03 -9.70
C LYS A 19 2.29 -15.90 -9.31
N LEU A 20 3.02 -15.00 -9.95
CA LEU A 20 4.42 -14.77 -9.65
C LEU A 20 4.60 -14.14 -8.26
N GLU A 21 3.78 -13.15 -7.92
CA GLU A 21 3.83 -12.46 -6.62
C GLU A 21 3.53 -13.41 -5.46
N VAL A 22 2.51 -14.27 -5.59
CA VAL A 22 2.19 -15.31 -4.59
C VAL A 22 3.37 -16.25 -4.38
N GLN A 23 3.99 -16.75 -5.46
CA GLN A 23 5.17 -17.61 -5.35
C GLN A 23 6.36 -16.92 -4.66
N VAL A 24 6.59 -15.65 -4.98
CA VAL A 24 7.65 -14.84 -4.36
C VAL A 24 7.37 -14.64 -2.87
N ILE A 25 6.12 -14.36 -2.50
CA ILE A 25 5.71 -14.19 -1.09
C ILE A 25 5.97 -15.48 -0.32
N GLU A 26 5.50 -16.64 -0.80
CA GLU A 26 5.69 -17.92 -0.10
C GLU A 26 7.18 -18.27 0.08
N THR A 27 7.99 -18.00 -0.96
CA THR A 27 9.45 -18.18 -0.89
C THR A 27 10.06 -17.26 0.16
N ARG A 28 9.67 -15.98 0.21
CA ARG A 28 10.19 -15.01 1.17
C ARG A 28 9.72 -15.28 2.60
N LYS A 29 8.45 -15.66 2.80
CA LYS A 29 7.95 -16.13 4.10
C LYS A 29 8.79 -17.29 4.63
N THR A 30 9.10 -18.26 3.77
CA THR A 30 9.92 -19.43 4.15
C THR A 30 11.38 -19.07 4.46
N LYS A 31 11.98 -18.16 3.70
CA LYS A 31 13.42 -17.86 3.78
C LYS A 31 13.78 -16.73 4.75
N LEU A 32 12.93 -15.72 4.84
CA LEU A 32 13.19 -14.47 5.54
C LEU A 32 12.23 -14.25 6.72
N GLY A 33 11.08 -14.94 6.71
CA GLY A 33 9.99 -14.73 7.66
C GLY A 33 8.88 -13.86 7.09
N GLU A 34 7.70 -13.96 7.69
CA GLU A 34 6.50 -13.20 7.31
C GLU A 34 6.65 -11.69 7.57
N ASP A 35 7.31 -11.34 8.68
CA ASP A 35 7.49 -9.95 9.12
C ASP A 35 8.66 -9.23 8.43
N HIS A 36 9.40 -9.91 7.55
CA HIS A 36 10.57 -9.33 6.92
C HIS A 36 10.17 -8.21 5.93
N PRO A 37 10.85 -7.04 5.91
CA PRO A 37 10.47 -5.91 5.05
C PRO A 37 10.27 -6.30 3.58
N SER A 38 11.17 -7.11 3.00
CA SER A 38 11.00 -7.61 1.64
C SER A 38 9.76 -8.51 1.43
N THR A 39 9.34 -9.28 2.44
CA THR A 39 8.09 -10.07 2.38
C THR A 39 6.89 -9.12 2.38
N LEU A 40 6.89 -8.14 3.28
CA LEU A 40 5.87 -7.09 3.40
C LEU A 40 5.73 -6.26 2.11
N THR A 41 6.84 -5.83 1.50
CA THR A 41 6.83 -5.17 0.19
C THR A 41 6.22 -6.04 -0.91
N SER A 42 6.48 -7.35 -0.90
CA SER A 42 5.86 -8.27 -1.86
C SER A 42 4.35 -8.40 -1.65
N MET A 43 3.90 -8.45 -0.40
CA MET A 43 2.47 -8.48 -0.07
C MET A 43 1.75 -7.18 -0.47
N ALA A 44 2.38 -6.02 -0.27
CA ALA A 44 1.83 -4.73 -0.74
C ALA A 44 1.71 -4.68 -2.27
N ASN A 45 2.68 -5.26 -2.99
CA ASN A 45 2.59 -5.38 -4.45
C ASN A 45 1.44 -6.28 -4.90
N LEU A 46 1.23 -7.41 -4.23
CA LEU A 46 0.10 -8.30 -4.49
C LEU A 46 -1.24 -7.60 -4.20
N ALA A 47 -1.32 -6.80 -3.14
CA ALA A 47 -2.50 -5.99 -2.85
C ALA A 47 -2.82 -5.03 -4.00
N LEU A 48 -1.81 -4.34 -4.56
CA LEU A 48 -1.99 -3.48 -5.74
C LEU A 48 -2.49 -4.28 -6.96
N THR A 49 -1.99 -5.50 -7.18
CA THR A 49 -2.48 -6.38 -8.25
C THR A 49 -3.97 -6.71 -8.05
N TYR A 50 -4.38 -7.05 -6.83
CA TYR A 50 -5.79 -7.29 -6.49
C TYR A 50 -6.66 -6.06 -6.70
N MET A 51 -6.18 -4.85 -6.35
CA MET A 51 -6.93 -3.62 -6.63
C MET A 51 -7.21 -3.44 -8.12
N ASN A 52 -6.21 -3.66 -8.98
CA ASN A 52 -6.35 -3.56 -10.43
C ASN A 52 -7.28 -4.65 -11.03
N GLN A 53 -7.40 -5.80 -10.37
CA GLN A 53 -8.38 -6.83 -10.71
C GLN A 53 -9.79 -6.57 -10.15
N GLY A 54 -10.00 -5.47 -9.40
CA GLY A 54 -11.28 -5.19 -8.73
C GLY A 54 -11.53 -6.00 -7.45
N ARG A 55 -10.53 -6.74 -6.95
CA ARG A 55 -10.60 -7.58 -5.76
C ARG A 55 -10.26 -6.79 -4.49
N TRP A 56 -11.08 -5.79 -4.18
CA TRP A 56 -10.78 -4.81 -3.13
C TRP A 56 -10.71 -5.42 -1.72
N ASP A 57 -11.51 -6.45 -1.43
CA ASP A 57 -11.47 -7.14 -0.13
C ASP A 57 -10.15 -7.88 0.11
N ASP A 58 -9.61 -8.52 -0.94
CA ASP A 58 -8.33 -9.22 -0.85
C ASP A 58 -7.17 -8.21 -0.71
N ALA A 59 -7.24 -7.11 -1.47
CA ALA A 59 -6.28 -6.01 -1.35
C ALA A 59 -6.28 -5.41 0.06
N LYS A 60 -7.46 -5.13 0.61
CA LYS A 60 -7.61 -4.57 1.96
C LYS A 60 -7.02 -5.49 3.02
N LYS A 61 -7.34 -6.79 2.98
CA LYS A 61 -6.79 -7.77 3.94
C LYS A 61 -5.27 -7.75 3.96
N LEU A 62 -4.64 -7.77 2.78
CA LEU A 62 -3.19 -7.68 2.67
C LEU A 62 -2.64 -6.35 3.16
N ASN A 63 -3.22 -5.22 2.75
CA ASN A 63 -2.76 -3.90 3.16
C ASN A 63 -2.87 -3.70 4.68
N VAL A 64 -3.94 -4.16 5.32
CA VAL A 64 -4.09 -4.16 6.79
C VAL A 64 -2.98 -4.99 7.44
N GLN A 65 -2.77 -6.23 6.96
CA GLN A 65 -1.72 -7.09 7.51
C GLN A 65 -0.33 -6.44 7.39
N VAL A 66 -0.01 -5.87 6.23
CA VAL A 66 1.27 -5.20 5.99
C VAL A 66 1.44 -3.97 6.87
N MET A 67 0.41 -3.12 6.97
CA MET A 67 0.43 -1.90 7.80
C MET A 67 0.66 -2.24 9.28
N GLU A 68 -0.13 -3.15 9.86
CA GLU A 68 -0.03 -3.51 11.28
C GLU A 68 1.33 -4.16 11.61
N THR A 69 1.81 -5.03 10.73
CA THR A 69 3.12 -5.68 10.91
C THR A 69 4.25 -4.67 10.82
N SER A 70 4.20 -3.75 9.83
CA SER A 70 5.22 -2.71 9.66
C SER A 70 5.21 -1.74 10.84
N LYS A 71 4.02 -1.30 11.28
CA LYS A 71 3.86 -0.43 12.46
C LYS A 71 4.46 -1.07 13.71
N THR A 72 4.24 -2.37 13.91
CA THR A 72 4.78 -3.11 15.06
C THR A 72 6.30 -3.28 15.02
N LYS A 73 6.88 -3.52 13.84
CA LYS A 73 8.31 -3.89 13.71
C LYS A 73 9.23 -2.72 13.43
N LEU A 74 8.76 -1.76 12.65
CA LEU A 74 9.55 -0.67 12.11
C LEU A 74 9.20 0.67 12.74
N GLY A 75 8.02 0.78 13.35
CA GLY A 75 7.48 2.02 13.87
C GLY A 75 6.39 2.60 12.96
N GLU A 76 5.61 3.52 13.51
CA GLU A 76 4.51 4.19 12.81
C GLU A 76 4.98 5.20 11.76
N ASP A 77 6.16 5.79 11.98
CA ASP A 77 6.78 6.81 11.16
C ASP A 77 7.70 6.23 10.05
N HIS A 78 7.86 4.91 10.01
CA HIS A 78 8.70 4.25 9.03
C HIS A 78 8.11 4.35 7.61
N PRO A 79 8.92 4.62 6.56
CA PRO A 79 8.45 4.78 5.18
C PRO A 79 7.58 3.63 4.65
N ASP A 80 7.91 2.38 5.01
CA ASP A 80 7.12 1.20 4.62
C ASP A 80 5.73 1.17 5.29
N THR A 81 5.64 1.60 6.56
CA THR A 81 4.37 1.72 7.28
C THR A 81 3.50 2.79 6.62
N LEU A 82 4.08 3.97 6.36
CA LEU A 82 3.38 5.10 5.74
C LEU A 82 2.91 4.78 4.31
N THR A 83 3.73 4.05 3.54
CA THR A 83 3.33 3.56 2.20
C THR A 83 2.14 2.60 2.28
N SER A 84 2.12 1.74 3.29
CA SER A 84 1.04 0.79 3.49
C SER A 84 -0.25 1.47 3.96
N MET A 85 -0.15 2.50 4.82
CA MET A 85 -1.29 3.36 5.20
C MET A 85 -1.90 4.06 3.98
N HIS A 86 -1.07 4.66 3.12
CA HIS A 86 -1.51 5.31 1.90
C HIS A 86 -2.26 4.34 0.96
N ASN A 87 -1.72 3.14 0.75
CA ASN A 87 -2.36 2.11 -0.09
C ASN A 87 -3.67 1.59 0.53
N LEU A 88 -3.71 1.41 1.84
CA LEU A 88 -4.93 1.02 2.55
C LEU A 88 -6.01 2.10 2.43
N ALA A 89 -5.65 3.38 2.61
CA ALA A 89 -6.58 4.49 2.45
C ALA A 89 -7.19 4.50 1.04
N PHE A 90 -6.37 4.32 -0.01
CA PHE A 90 -6.87 4.21 -1.38
C PHE A 90 -7.84 3.04 -1.56
N THR A 91 -7.53 1.89 -0.96
CA THR A 91 -8.42 0.71 -1.00
C THR A 91 -9.76 0.99 -0.31
N LEU A 92 -9.73 1.66 0.85
CA LEU A 92 -10.93 2.03 1.60
C LEU A 92 -11.81 3.01 0.82
N GLN A 93 -11.21 3.96 0.11
CA GLN A 93 -11.93 4.89 -0.76
C GLN A 93 -12.70 4.16 -1.86
N LEU A 94 -12.07 3.18 -2.53
CA LEU A 94 -12.75 2.36 -3.56
C LEU A 94 -13.90 1.52 -3.00
N GLN A 95 -13.87 1.20 -1.70
CA GLN A 95 -14.95 0.50 -1.00
C GLN A 95 -16.03 1.43 -0.43
N ALA A 96 -16.02 2.72 -0.79
CA ALA A 96 -16.92 3.73 -0.23
C ALA A 96 -16.85 3.89 1.30
N ARG A 97 -15.72 3.51 1.91
CA ARG A 97 -15.45 3.69 3.35
C ARG A 97 -14.72 5.01 3.57
N HIS A 98 -15.36 6.10 3.16
CA HIS A 98 -14.75 7.43 3.03
C HIS A 98 -14.19 7.97 4.36
N GLU A 99 -14.91 7.82 5.46
CA GLU A 99 -14.46 8.31 6.78
C GLU A 99 -13.15 7.65 7.23
N GLU A 100 -13.05 6.32 7.08
CA GLU A 100 -11.84 5.57 7.44
C GLU A 100 -10.68 5.86 6.48
N ALA A 101 -10.96 6.00 5.18
CA ALA A 101 -9.96 6.39 4.20
C ALA A 101 -9.37 7.76 4.52
N PHE A 102 -10.23 8.73 4.83
CA PHE A 102 -9.85 10.10 5.12
C PHE A 102 -9.02 10.22 6.40
N ALA A 103 -9.47 9.58 7.49
CA ALA A 103 -8.72 9.55 8.75
C ALA A 103 -7.31 8.97 8.55
N LEU A 104 -7.20 7.88 7.79
CA LEU A 104 -5.94 7.20 7.57
C LEU A 104 -4.97 8.00 6.68
N ILE A 105 -5.45 8.63 5.60
CA ILE A 105 -4.59 9.44 4.74
C ILE A 105 -4.16 10.74 5.45
N GLU A 106 -5.00 11.31 6.31
CA GLU A 106 -4.64 12.48 7.11
C GLU A 106 -3.54 12.15 8.12
N GLU A 107 -3.62 11.01 8.81
CA GLU A 107 -2.56 10.50 9.69
C GLU A 107 -1.26 10.28 8.90
N CYS A 108 -1.35 9.60 7.75
CA CYS A 108 -0.20 9.34 6.87
C CYS A 108 0.47 10.64 6.39
N PHE A 109 -0.31 11.66 6.00
CA PHE A 109 0.23 12.95 5.57
C PHE A 109 1.00 13.64 6.69
N LYS A 110 0.42 13.74 7.89
CA LYS A 110 1.07 14.38 9.06
C LYS A 110 2.39 13.71 9.42
N LEU A 111 2.43 12.38 9.42
CA LEU A 111 3.66 11.65 9.70
C LEU A 111 4.71 11.84 8.59
N ARG A 112 4.32 11.79 7.31
CA ARG A 112 5.25 12.04 6.19
C ARG A 112 5.81 13.46 6.22
N GLU A 113 4.98 14.45 6.51
CA GLU A 113 5.42 15.85 6.66
C GLU A 113 6.46 16.00 7.77
N GLN A 114 6.23 15.38 8.93
CA GLN A 114 7.16 15.43 10.07
C GLN A 114 8.50 14.74 9.75
N VAL A 115 8.48 13.60 9.07
CA VAL A 115 9.66 12.74 8.88
C VAL A 115 10.46 13.12 7.64
N LEU A 116 9.78 13.43 6.53
CA LEU A 116 10.37 13.63 5.21
C LEU A 116 10.38 15.11 4.78
N GLY A 117 9.55 15.94 5.42
CA GLY A 117 9.32 17.33 5.04
C GLY A 117 8.20 17.50 3.99
N GLU A 118 7.75 18.74 3.85
CA GLU A 118 6.63 19.12 2.97
C GLU A 118 6.94 18.84 1.48
N GLU A 119 8.14 19.19 1.02
CA GLU A 119 8.55 19.07 -0.39
C GLU A 119 8.82 17.63 -0.86
N HIS A 120 8.78 16.65 0.06
CA HIS A 120 9.03 15.26 -0.31
C HIS A 120 7.90 14.71 -1.19
N SER A 121 8.25 13.94 -2.22
CA SER A 121 7.29 13.40 -3.20
C SER A 121 6.14 12.62 -2.55
N ASP A 122 6.46 11.83 -1.53
CA ASP A 122 5.46 11.00 -0.83
C ASP A 122 4.53 11.84 0.07
N THR A 123 5.05 12.93 0.65
CA THR A 123 4.25 13.90 1.41
C THR A 123 3.27 14.58 0.46
N GLN A 124 3.77 15.11 -0.66
CA GLN A 124 2.98 15.74 -1.71
C GLN A 124 1.93 14.78 -2.30
N SER A 125 2.28 13.52 -2.51
CA SER A 125 1.32 12.50 -2.97
C SER A 125 0.15 12.32 -2.00
N SER A 126 0.42 12.28 -0.69
CA SER A 126 -0.63 12.14 0.34
C SER A 126 -1.48 13.41 0.44
N LEU A 127 -0.85 14.57 0.34
CA LEU A 127 -1.53 15.87 0.33
C LEU A 127 -2.48 16.01 -0.87
N ASN A 128 -2.02 15.66 -2.06
CA ASN A 128 -2.82 15.70 -3.28
C ASN A 128 -4.03 14.77 -3.16
N MET A 129 -3.83 13.56 -2.64
CA MET A 129 -4.92 12.61 -2.39
C MET A 129 -5.96 13.18 -1.42
N LEU A 130 -5.51 13.71 -0.29
CA LEU A 130 -6.38 14.33 0.72
C LEU A 130 -7.14 15.53 0.13
N SER A 131 -6.47 16.38 -0.66
CA SER A 131 -7.08 17.56 -1.28
C SER A 131 -8.13 17.19 -2.31
N ASN A 132 -7.85 16.18 -3.14
CA ASN A 132 -8.82 15.68 -4.12
C ASN A 132 -10.08 15.14 -3.42
N TRP A 133 -9.92 14.35 -2.37
CA TRP A 133 -11.07 13.80 -1.63
C TRP A 133 -11.86 14.87 -0.87
N ARG A 134 -11.21 15.94 -0.40
CA ARG A 134 -11.93 17.09 0.19
C ARG A 134 -12.80 17.79 -0.87
N ALA A 135 -12.26 18.01 -2.06
CA ALA A 135 -12.96 18.67 -3.15
C ALA A 135 -14.16 17.84 -3.68
N GLU A 136 -14.12 16.51 -3.58
CA GLU A 136 -15.24 15.64 -3.96
C GLU A 136 -16.43 15.72 -2.99
N CYS A 137 -16.22 16.23 -1.77
CA CYS A 137 -17.24 16.36 -0.73
C CYS A 137 -17.92 17.75 -0.67
N GLU A 138 -17.44 18.72 -1.45
CA GLU A 138 -17.99 20.08 -1.58
C GLU A 138 -18.97 20.19 -2.76
#